data_AF-W7Q6R5-F1
#
_entry.id   AF-W7Q6R5-F1
#
_cell.length_a   1.000
_cell.length_b   1.000
_cell.length_c   1.000
_cell.angle_alpha   90.00
_cell.angle_beta   90.00
_cell.angle_gamma   90.00
#
_symmetry.space_group_name_H-M   'P 1'
#
loop_
_entity.id
_entity.type
_entity.pdbx_description
1 polymer ?
#
loop_
_entity_poly.entity_id
_entity_poly.type
_entity_poly.pdbx_seq_one_letter_code
_entity_poly.pdbx_strand_id
1 'polypeptide(L)'
;MKIVISDDYQDCVRTLDAFAKLAGHDVTIHNDTVTDLDALAERFHDAEALVLIRERTPITAELLARLPNLKAISQTGGGAAHVDMDACRRQGVTVMAGTGSPNAAAELTWGLVMAAMRHIPEEFENLKAGHWQRTLAPA
;
A
#
# COMPACT_ATOMS: atom_id res chain seq x y z
N MET A 1 21.28 -2.30 -4.22
CA MET A 1 20.74 -2.47 -2.86
C MET A 1 19.68 -3.55 -2.89
N LYS A 2 19.45 -4.25 -1.77
CA LYS A 2 18.26 -5.09 -1.55
C LYS A 2 17.08 -4.20 -1.13
N ILE A 3 16.08 -4.08 -1.99
CA ILE A 3 14.88 -3.25 -1.80
C ILE A 3 13.68 -4.18 -1.64
N VAL A 4 12.87 -3.94 -0.62
CA VAL A 4 11.60 -4.64 -0.43
C VAL A 4 10.44 -3.65 -0.61
N ILE A 5 9.49 -4.01 -1.45
CA ILE A 5 8.19 -3.31 -1.61
C ILE A 5 7.12 -4.20 -0.98
N SER A 6 6.48 -3.70 0.08
CA SER A 6 5.49 -4.48 0.82
C SER A 6 4.05 -4.19 0.37
N ASP A 7 3.19 -5.20 0.52
CA ASP A 7 1.74 -5.12 0.40
C ASP A 7 1.21 -4.68 -0.98
N ASP A 8 1.83 -5.09 -2.07
CA ASP A 8 1.33 -4.86 -3.43
C ASP A 8 0.33 -5.95 -3.86
N TYR A 9 -0.89 -5.88 -3.33
CA TYR A 9 -1.92 -6.92 -3.46
C TYR A 9 -2.21 -7.40 -4.88
N GLN A 10 -2.02 -6.52 -5.88
CA GLN A 10 -2.38 -6.79 -7.26
C GLN A 10 -1.15 -6.96 -8.16
N ASP A 11 0.05 -7.02 -7.57
CA ASP A 11 1.33 -7.07 -8.28
C ASP A 11 1.47 -5.99 -9.37
N CYS A 12 0.92 -4.80 -9.12
CA CYS A 12 0.84 -3.76 -10.13
C CYS A 12 2.08 -2.87 -10.15
N VAL A 13 2.85 -2.80 -9.06
CA VAL A 13 4.01 -1.89 -8.94
C VAL A 13 5.05 -2.17 -10.02
N ARG A 14 5.33 -3.45 -10.32
CA ARG A 14 6.30 -3.84 -11.35
C ARG A 14 5.91 -3.45 -12.77
N THR A 15 4.62 -3.17 -12.99
CA THR A 15 4.07 -2.79 -14.32
C THR A 15 4.13 -1.29 -14.57
N LEU A 16 4.46 -0.49 -13.55
CA LEU A 16 4.53 0.97 -13.66
C LEU A 16 5.82 1.40 -14.36
N ASP A 17 5.75 2.44 -15.20
CA ASP A 17 6.94 3.05 -15.80
C ASP A 17 7.98 3.49 -14.75
N ALA A 18 7.51 3.92 -13.58
CA ALA A 18 8.35 4.32 -12.46
C ALA A 18 9.24 3.19 -11.93
N PHE A 19 8.86 1.92 -12.13
CA PHE A 19 9.64 0.76 -11.69
C PHE A 19 11.02 0.71 -12.36
N ALA A 20 11.14 1.23 -13.58
CA ALA A 20 12.42 1.33 -14.29
C ALA A 20 13.48 2.16 -13.52
N LYS A 21 13.06 3.04 -12.61
CA LYS A 21 13.97 3.80 -11.74
C LYS A 21 14.73 2.94 -10.73
N LEU A 22 14.28 1.71 -10.49
CA LEU A 22 14.93 0.75 -9.60
C LEU A 22 15.91 -0.18 -10.34
N ALA A 23 16.18 0.07 -11.62
CA ALA A 23 17.14 -0.72 -12.40
C ALA A 23 18.52 -0.75 -11.72
N GLY A 24 19.12 -1.95 -11.65
CA GLY A 24 20.40 -2.17 -10.97
C GLY A 24 20.29 -2.44 -9.46
N HIS A 25 19.08 -2.47 -8.91
CA HIS A 25 18.81 -2.94 -7.55
C HIS A 25 18.20 -4.34 -7.55
N ASP A 26 18.35 -5.06 -6.44
CA ASP A 26 17.68 -6.33 -6.18
C ASP A 26 16.35 -6.01 -5.49
N VAL A 27 15.23 -6.22 -6.18
CA VAL A 27 13.90 -5.76 -5.75
C VAL A 27 12.98 -6.95 -5.51
N THR A 28 12.54 -7.11 -4.27
CA THR A 28 11.52 -8.08 -3.88
C THR A 28 10.19 -7.36 -3.65
N ILE A 29 9.11 -7.87 -4.23
CA ILE A 29 7.75 -7.36 -4.05
C ILE A 29 6.93 -8.43 -3.34
N HIS A 30 6.23 -8.05 -2.27
CA HIS A 30 5.28 -8.92 -1.59
C HIS A 30 3.85 -8.54 -1.98
N ASN A 31 3.07 -9.54 -2.40
CA ASN A 31 1.71 -9.36 -2.89
C ASN A 31 0.63 -9.73 -1.86
N ASP A 32 1.05 -9.98 -0.63
CA ASP A 32 0.24 -10.34 0.53
C ASP A 32 0.59 -9.45 1.73
N THR A 33 -0.28 -9.45 2.74
CA THR A 33 -0.02 -8.78 4.03
C THR A 33 0.37 -9.80 5.09
N VAL A 34 1.41 -9.46 5.85
CA VAL A 34 1.79 -10.14 7.08
C VAL A 34 1.76 -9.09 8.19
N THR A 35 1.13 -9.42 9.31
CA THR A 35 1.04 -8.52 10.48
C THR A 35 1.81 -9.02 11.69
N ASP A 36 2.18 -10.31 11.68
CA ASP A 36 2.98 -10.90 12.74
C ASP A 36 4.42 -10.35 12.71
N LEU A 37 4.93 -10.01 13.89
CA LEU A 37 6.23 -9.36 14.04
C LEU A 37 7.39 -10.28 13.61
N ASP A 38 7.34 -11.56 13.95
CA ASP A 38 8.38 -12.51 13.58
C ASP A 38 8.44 -12.70 12.07
N ALA A 39 7.28 -12.91 11.46
CA ALA A 39 7.17 -13.07 10.02
C ALA A 39 7.55 -11.79 9.25
N LEU A 40 7.20 -10.60 9.74
CA LEU A 40 7.66 -9.32 9.15
C LEU A 40 9.18 -9.16 9.27
N ALA A 41 9.75 -9.48 10.42
CA ALA A 41 11.18 -9.38 10.64
C ALA A 41 11.97 -10.34 9.75
N GLU A 42 11.50 -11.58 9.58
CA GLU A 42 12.09 -12.54 8.65
C GLU A 42 12.00 -12.03 7.20
N ARG A 43 10.81 -11.56 6.80
CA ARG A 43 10.54 -11.06 5.45
C ARG A 43 11.43 -9.86 5.08
N PHE A 44 11.70 -8.98 6.04
CA PHE A 44 12.48 -7.76 5.80
C PHE A 44 13.95 -7.87 6.25
N HIS A 45 14.39 -9.01 6.78
CA HIS A 45 15.70 -9.18 7.44
C HIS A 45 16.89 -8.66 6.60
N ASP A 46 16.85 -8.97 5.31
CA ASP A 46 17.91 -8.63 4.35
C ASP A 46 17.70 -7.28 3.65
N ALA A 47 16.59 -6.59 3.93
CA ALA A 47 16.27 -5.33 3.27
C ALA A 47 17.25 -4.22 3.69
N GLU A 48 17.86 -3.57 2.70
CA GLU A 48 18.61 -2.33 2.90
C GLU A 48 17.72 -1.11 2.77
N ALA A 49 16.63 -1.22 1.99
CA ALA A 49 15.59 -0.21 1.88
C ALA A 49 14.19 -0.83 1.83
N LEU A 50 13.24 -0.19 2.48
CA LEU A 50 11.82 -0.51 2.40
C LEU A 50 11.07 0.57 1.61
N VAL A 51 10.22 0.16 0.68
CA VAL A 51 9.24 1.04 0.02
C VAL A 51 7.86 0.67 0.54
N LEU A 52 7.23 1.61 1.24
CA LEU A 52 5.95 1.38 1.90
C LEU A 52 4.81 1.94 1.05
N ILE A 53 3.76 1.14 0.87
CA ILE A 53 2.52 1.56 0.21
C ILE A 53 1.56 2.09 1.27
N ARG A 54 1.49 3.42 1.38
CA ARG A 54 0.67 4.14 2.37
C ARG A 54 0.88 3.56 3.77
N GLU A 55 -0.18 3.16 4.46
CA GLU A 55 -0.15 2.75 5.88
C GLU A 55 -0.39 1.25 6.06
N ARG A 56 -0.16 0.44 5.00
CA ARG A 56 -0.50 -0.99 4.97
C ARG A 56 0.28 -1.84 5.98
N THR A 57 1.55 -1.51 6.23
CA THR A 57 2.41 -2.19 7.21
C THR A 57 2.94 -1.20 8.24
N PRO A 58 2.60 -1.33 9.53
CA PRO A 58 3.18 -0.51 10.60
C PRO A 58 4.67 -0.79 10.79
N ILE A 59 5.48 0.26 10.93
CA ILE A 59 6.91 0.15 11.21
C ILE A 59 7.16 0.59 12.65
N THR A 60 7.15 -0.38 13.57
CA THR A 60 7.30 -0.15 15.01
C THR A 60 8.76 -0.23 15.45
N ALA A 61 9.06 0.23 16.67
CA ALA A 61 10.38 0.11 17.27
C ALA A 61 10.85 -1.35 17.38
N GLU A 62 9.95 -2.27 17.70
CA GLU A 62 10.23 -3.70 17.84
C GLU A 62 10.60 -4.34 16.51
N LEU A 63 9.92 -3.96 15.42
CA LEU A 63 10.26 -4.42 14.07
C LEU A 63 11.63 -3.87 13.67
N LEU A 64 11.82 -2.55 13.78
CA LEU A 64 13.07 -1.88 13.41
C LEU A 64 14.29 -2.52 14.11
N ALA A 65 14.16 -2.83 15.41
CA ALA A 65 15.23 -3.47 16.19
C ALA A 65 15.72 -4.82 15.62
N ARG A 66 14.92 -5.46 14.74
CA ARG A 66 15.23 -6.74 14.10
C ARG A 66 15.69 -6.60 12.65
N LEU A 67 15.84 -5.38 12.15
CA LEU A 67 16.23 -5.09 10.77
C LEU A 67 17.62 -4.41 10.74
N PRO A 68 18.70 -5.13 11.07
CA PRO A 68 20.04 -4.53 11.26
C PRO A 68 20.64 -3.95 9.98
N ASN A 69 20.14 -4.37 8.81
CA ASN A 69 20.64 -3.93 7.50
C ASN A 69 19.88 -2.72 6.95
N LEU A 70 18.76 -2.36 7.56
CA LEU A 70 17.87 -1.32 7.04
C LEU A 70 18.55 0.04 7.15
N LYS A 71 18.65 0.74 6.01
CA LYS A 71 19.27 2.07 5.90
C LYS A 71 18.24 3.13 5.56
N ALA A 72 17.17 2.75 4.85
CA ALA A 72 16.21 3.69 4.32
C ALA A 72 14.78 3.15 4.31
N ILE A 73 13.82 4.04 4.56
CA ILE A 73 12.39 3.82 4.33
C ILE A 73 11.91 4.90 3.37
N SER A 74 11.32 4.49 2.25
CA SER A 74 10.68 5.37 1.27
C SER A 74 9.16 5.23 1.41
N GLN A 75 8.53 6.27 1.94
CA GLN A 75 7.09 6.33 2.14
C GLN A 75 6.40 6.90 0.91
N THR A 76 5.42 6.17 0.36
CA THR A 76 4.57 6.72 -0.70
C THR A 76 3.57 7.73 -0.14
N GLY A 77 3.59 8.95 -0.68
CA GLY A 77 2.81 10.10 -0.22
C GLY A 77 3.30 10.75 1.08
N GLY A 78 2.64 11.84 1.50
CA GLY A 78 3.22 12.78 2.46
C GLY A 78 3.09 12.43 3.95
N GLY A 79 2.44 11.32 4.29
CA GLY A 79 2.17 10.93 5.68
C GLY A 79 2.84 9.61 6.05
N ALA A 80 3.49 9.59 7.21
CA ALA A 80 4.23 8.44 7.76
C ALA A 80 3.84 8.14 9.23
N ALA A 81 2.59 8.38 9.61
CA ALA A 81 2.12 8.24 11.01
C ALA A 81 2.23 6.80 11.55
N HIS A 82 2.29 5.80 10.68
CA HIS A 82 2.46 4.39 11.02
C HIS A 82 3.95 3.99 11.19
N VAL A 83 4.88 4.93 11.05
CA VAL A 83 6.33 4.71 11.19
C VAL A 83 6.81 5.38 12.48
N ASP A 84 7.47 4.62 13.36
CA ASP A 84 8.14 5.17 14.53
C ASP A 84 9.40 5.93 14.10
N MET A 85 9.23 7.24 13.90
CA MET A 85 10.28 8.16 13.45
C MET A 85 11.43 8.26 14.47
N ASP A 86 11.14 8.16 15.76
CA ASP A 86 12.15 8.24 16.80
C ASP A 86 12.99 6.96 16.85
N ALA A 87 12.38 5.79 16.67
CA ALA A 87 13.08 4.53 16.52
C ALA A 87 13.95 4.50 15.26
N CYS A 88 13.43 4.99 14.13
CA CYS A 88 14.22 5.14 12.89
C CYS A 88 15.46 6.00 13.14
N ARG A 89 15.29 7.15 13.80
CA ARG A 89 16.41 8.05 14.14
C ARG A 89 17.44 7.39 15.05
N ARG A 90 17.00 6.65 16.08
CA ARG A 90 17.91 5.93 17.00
C ARG A 90 18.73 4.86 16.27
N GLN A 91 18.18 4.25 15.23
CA GLN A 91 18.82 3.18 14.46
C GLN A 91 19.53 3.67 13.20
N GLY A 92 19.53 4.99 12.94
CA GLY A 92 20.18 5.56 11.74
C GLY A 92 19.44 5.28 10.43
N VAL A 93 18.17 4.91 10.49
CA VAL A 93 17.32 4.67 9.32
C VAL A 93 16.78 6.00 8.80
N THR A 94 17.07 6.31 7.54
CA THR A 94 16.58 7.53 6.88
C THR A 94 15.16 7.32 6.36
N VAL A 95 14.21 8.13 6.80
CA VAL A 95 12.84 8.09 6.30
C VAL A 95 12.61 9.23 5.32
N MET A 96 12.14 8.91 4.11
CA MET A 96 11.83 9.88 3.06
C MET A 96 10.35 9.78 2.70
N ALA A 97 9.62 10.90 2.74
CA ALA A 97 8.24 10.96 2.31
C ALA A 97 8.12 11.46 0.87
N GLY A 98 7.30 10.79 0.08
CA GLY A 98 6.91 11.25 -1.25
C GLY A 98 5.75 12.24 -1.21
N THR A 99 5.18 12.51 -2.37
CA THR A 99 3.97 13.34 -2.53
C THR A 99 2.77 12.49 -2.95
N GLY A 100 1.57 13.03 -2.78
CA GLY A 100 0.33 12.38 -3.22
C GLY A 100 -0.53 13.34 -4.04
N SER A 101 -1.59 12.82 -4.66
CA SER A 101 -2.61 13.60 -5.36
C SER A 101 -3.96 13.42 -4.67
N PRO A 102 -4.74 14.49 -4.46
CA PRO A 102 -6.07 14.39 -3.88
C PRO A 102 -7.12 13.86 -4.86
N ASN A 103 -6.83 13.89 -6.18
CA ASN A 103 -7.84 13.67 -7.22
C ASN A 103 -8.39 12.24 -7.20
N ALA A 104 -7.54 11.23 -7.17
CA ALA A 104 -7.98 9.83 -7.20
C ALA A 104 -8.91 9.48 -6.02
N ALA A 105 -8.61 9.98 -4.82
CA ALA A 105 -9.45 9.78 -3.64
C ALA A 105 -10.80 10.53 -3.75
N ALA A 106 -10.78 11.76 -4.28
CA ALA A 106 -11.99 12.55 -4.52
C ALA A 106 -12.90 11.90 -5.57
N GLU A 107 -12.34 11.43 -6.68
CA GLU A 107 -13.06 10.73 -7.75
C GLU A 107 -13.65 9.40 -7.24
N LEU A 108 -12.86 8.60 -6.51
CA LEU A 108 -13.36 7.38 -5.88
C LEU A 108 -14.50 7.66 -4.91
N THR A 109 -14.41 8.73 -4.12
CA THR A 109 -15.47 9.15 -3.19
C THR A 109 -16.78 9.41 -3.94
N TRP A 110 -16.73 10.19 -5.03
CA TRP A 110 -17.92 10.45 -5.85
C TRP A 110 -18.44 9.19 -6.55
N GLY A 111 -17.54 8.31 -7.03
CA GLY A 111 -17.90 7.01 -7.57
C GLY A 111 -18.70 6.17 -6.57
N LEU A 112 -18.26 6.12 -5.30
CA LEU A 112 -18.95 5.42 -4.22
C LEU A 112 -20.30 6.06 -3.87
N VAL A 113 -20.37 7.40 -3.81
CA VAL A 113 -21.64 8.13 -3.59
C VAL A 113 -22.65 7.81 -4.68
N MET A 114 -22.26 7.90 -5.94
CA MET A 114 -23.15 7.58 -7.07
C MET A 114 -23.57 6.11 -7.08
N ALA A 115 -22.63 5.19 -6.81
CA ALA A 115 -22.90 3.76 -6.73
C ALA A 115 -23.93 3.43 -5.64
N ALA A 116 -23.81 4.06 -4.47
CA ALA A 116 -24.76 3.89 -3.36
C ALA A 116 -26.14 4.48 -3.67
N MET A 117 -26.21 5.72 -4.16
CA MET A 117 -27.48 6.39 -4.47
C MET A 117 -28.28 5.70 -5.59
N ARG A 118 -27.60 4.99 -6.49
CA ARG A 118 -28.19 4.36 -7.67
C ARG A 118 -28.19 2.83 -7.60
N HIS A 119 -27.83 2.26 -6.45
CA HIS A 119 -27.79 0.82 -6.22
C HIS A 119 -27.01 0.06 -7.30
N ILE A 120 -25.93 0.67 -7.84
CA ILE A 120 -25.23 0.14 -9.03
C ILE A 120 -24.72 -1.29 -8.82
N PRO A 121 -24.01 -1.62 -7.71
CA PRO A 121 -23.53 -2.98 -7.51
C PRO A 121 -24.66 -4.01 -7.39
N GLU A 122 -25.78 -3.63 -6.77
CA GLU A 122 -26.94 -4.50 -6.60
C GLU A 122 -27.69 -4.73 -7.92
N GLU A 123 -27.95 -3.67 -8.69
CA GLU A 123 -28.54 -3.79 -10.03
C GLU A 123 -27.65 -4.59 -10.99
N PHE A 124 -26.33 -4.46 -10.88
CA PHE A 124 -25.38 -5.25 -11.67
C PHE A 124 -25.52 -6.75 -11.38
N GLU A 125 -25.59 -7.16 -10.12
CA GLU A 125 -25.80 -8.57 -9.75
C GLU A 125 -27.22 -9.04 -10.10
N ASN A 126 -28.25 -8.20 -9.95
CA ASN A 126 -29.61 -8.51 -10.39
C ASN A 126 -29.68 -8.78 -11.90
N LEU A 127 -29.05 -7.93 -12.71
CA LEU A 127 -29.03 -8.10 -14.16
C LEU A 127 -28.31 -9.39 -14.57
N LYS A 128 -27.18 -9.70 -13.93
CA LYS A 128 -26.47 -10.99 -14.13
C LYS A 128 -27.33 -12.20 -13.76
N ALA A 129 -28.19 -12.06 -12.75
CA ALA A 129 -29.16 -13.07 -12.36
C ALA A 129 -30.41 -13.13 -13.25
N GLY A 130 -30.52 -12.28 -14.27
CA GLY A 130 -31.67 -12.21 -15.19
C GLY A 130 -32.85 -11.38 -14.65
N HIS A 131 -32.66 -10.66 -13.54
CA HIS A 131 -33.65 -9.77 -12.98
C HIS A 131 -33.45 -8.35 -13.51
N TRP A 132 -34.44 -7.83 -14.24
CA TRP A 132 -34.41 -6.46 -14.72
C TRP A 132 -35.01 -5.50 -13.68
N GLN A 133 -34.26 -4.44 -13.35
CA GLN A 133 -34.74 -3.24 -12.65
C GLN A 133 -35.44 -3.53 -11.32
N ARG A 134 -34.67 -3.84 -10.27
CA ARG A 134 -35.23 -4.33 -8.99
C ARG A 134 -35.28 -3.28 -7.88
N THR A 135 -34.31 -2.38 -7.83
CA THR A 135 -34.18 -1.32 -6.82
C THR A 135 -34.57 0.04 -7.37
N LEU A 136 -34.40 0.25 -8.68
CA LEU A 136 -34.76 1.48 -9.38
C LEU A 136 -36.19 1.40 -9.89
N ALA A 137 -37.19 1.63 -9.04
CA ALA A 137 -38.58 1.78 -9.51
C ALA A 137 -38.73 3.04 -10.40
N PRO A 138 -39.66 3.06 -11.37
CA PRO A 138 -40.08 4.33 -11.96
C PRO A 138 -40.74 5.16 -10.85
N ALA A 139 -40.33 6.42 -10.73
CA ALA A 139 -41.07 7.42 -9.95
C ALA A 139 -42.51 7.57 -10.48
#